data_AF-A0A7Y4KSZ1-F1
#
_entry.id   AF-A0A7Y4KSZ1-F1
#
_cell.length_a   1.000
_cell.length_b   1.000
_cell.length_c   1.000
_cell.angle_alpha   90.00
_cell.angle_beta   90.00
_cell.angle_gamma   90.00
#
_symmetry.space_group_name_H-M   'P 1'
#
loop_
_entity.id
_entity.type
_entity.pdbx_description
1 polymer ?
#
loop_
_entity_poly.entity_id
_entity_poly.type
_entity_poly.pdbx_seq_one_letter_code
_entity_poly.pdbx_strand_id
1 'polypeptide(L)' 'VITVGVVVHSDSKVAGHGPGMTPLLIAPGECVRLVCRPQANVALVLGLRQSVAPPARGPSGSRW' A
#
# COMPACT_ATOMS: atom_id res chain seq x y z
N VAL A 1 -9.58 3.81 -15.58
CA VAL A 1 -9.81 2.62 -14.72
C VAL A 1 -8.95 2.75 -13.49
N ILE A 2 -9.50 2.42 -12.32
CA ILE A 2 -8.81 2.39 -11.04
C ILE A 2 -8.76 0.94 -10.57
N THR A 3 -7.58 0.51 -10.12
CA THR A 3 -7.37 -0.77 -9.46
C THR A 3 -7.05 -0.54 -7.99
N VAL A 4 -7.81 -1.17 -7.10
CA VAL A 4 -7.55 -1.19 -5.66
C VAL A 4 -7.06 -2.58 -5.30
N GLY A 5 -5.98 -2.67 -4.53
CA GLY A 5 -5.39 -3.94 -4.13
C GLY A 5 -4.67 -3.85 -2.79
N VAL A 6 -4.17 -5.00 -2.34
CA VAL A 6 -3.42 -5.14 -1.08
C VAL A 6 -1.97 -5.39 -1.41
N VAL A 7 -1.06 -4.70 -0.71
CA VAL A 7 0.38 -5.00 -0.79
C VAL A 7 0.65 -6.30 -0.05
N VAL A 8 1.28 -7.26 -0.72
CA VAL A 8 1.46 -8.63 -0.21
C VAL A 8 2.90 -9.00 0.11
N HIS A 9 3.89 -8.24 -0.37
CA HIS A 9 5.29 -8.43 0.00
C HIS A 9 6.09 -7.12 -0.02
N SER A 10 7.29 -7.17 0.56
CA SER A 10 8.24 -6.05 0.64
C SER A 10 8.86 -5.68 -0.72
N ASP A 11 9.77 -4.72 -0.69
CA ASP A 11 10.57 -4.32 -1.84
C ASP A 11 11.40 -5.48 -2.43
N SER A 12 11.84 -5.28 -3.66
CA SER A 12 12.75 -6.18 -4.38
C SER A 12 13.88 -5.37 -4.98
N LYS A 13 15.07 -5.98 -5.04
CA LYS A 13 16.27 -5.39 -5.65
C LYS A 13 16.41 -5.71 -7.14
N VAL A 14 15.51 -6.51 -7.70
CA VAL A 14 15.53 -6.89 -9.11
C VAL A 14 14.87 -5.80 -9.94
N ALA A 15 15.53 -5.35 -11.01
CA ALA A 15 14.99 -4.33 -11.90
C ALA A 15 13.60 -4.75 -12.43
N GLY A 16 12.64 -3.81 -12.41
CA GLY A 16 11.25 -4.07 -12.79
C GLY A 16 10.38 -4.71 -11.71
N HIS A 17 10.92 -5.04 -10.53
CA HIS A 17 10.17 -5.50 -9.37
C HIS A 17 10.00 -4.41 -8.30
N GLY A 18 9.06 -4.62 -7.40
CA GLY A 18 8.79 -3.77 -6.24
C GLY A 18 7.86 -4.50 -5.25
N PRO A 19 7.25 -3.79 -4.29
CA PRO A 19 6.21 -4.37 -3.45
C PRO A 19 5.08 -4.97 -4.29
N GLY A 20 4.79 -6.25 -4.07
CA GLY A 20 3.76 -6.96 -4.82
C GLY A 20 2.37 -6.52 -4.39
N MET A 21 1.44 -6.51 -5.34
CA MET A 21 0.06 -6.13 -5.11
C MET A 21 -0.90 -7.21 -5.64
N THR A 22 -1.89 -7.58 -4.83
CA THR A 22 -3.02 -8.42 -5.24
C THR A 22 -4.24 -7.54 -5.49
N PRO A 23 -4.78 -7.48 -6.74
CA PRO A 23 -5.98 -6.72 -7.03
C PRO A 23 -7.20 -7.26 -6.29
N LEU A 24 -8.03 -6.37 -5.74
CA LEU A 24 -9.31 -6.70 -5.11
C LEU A 24 -10.51 -6.11 -5.86
N LEU A 25 -10.34 -4.95 -6.48
CA LEU A 25 -11.38 -4.26 -7.23
C LEU A 25 -10.75 -3.57 -8.45
N ILE A 26 -11.42 -3.68 -9.59
CA ILE A 26 -11.11 -2.94 -10.81
C ILE A 26 -12.41 -2.26 -11.26
N ALA A 27 -12.39 -0.94 -11.42
CA ALA A 27 -13.58 -0.18 -11.79
C ALA A 27 -13.26 1.06 -12.63
N PRO A 28 -14.24 1.60 -13.39
CA PRO A 28 -14.15 2.94 -13.94
C PRO A 28 -13.95 3.99 -12.82
N GLY A 29 -13.26 5.09 -13.13
CA GLY A 29 -12.86 6.06 -12.10
C GLY A 29 -14.04 6.82 -11.50
N GLU A 30 -15.06 7.02 -12.32
CA GLU A 30 -16.35 7.62 -11.97
C GLU A 30 -17.20 6.77 -11.02
N CYS A 31 -16.93 5.46 -10.93
CA CYS A 31 -17.67 4.54 -10.05
C CYS A 31 -17.09 4.44 -8.63
N VAL A 32 -15.89 5.00 -8.38
CA VAL A 32 -15.20 4.84 -7.10
C VAL A 32 -14.67 6.16 -6.57
N ARG A 33 -14.77 6.35 -5.26
CA ARG A 33 -14.13 7.45 -4.54
C ARG A 33 -13.02 6.88 -3.65
N LEU A 34 -11.77 7.18 -3.98
CA LEU A 34 -10.62 6.81 -3.15
C LEU A 34 -10.58 7.65 -1.87
N VAL A 35 -10.40 7.00 -0.72
CA VAL A 35 -10.28 7.67 0.58
C VAL A 35 -8.99 7.21 1.25
N CYS A 36 -8.06 8.15 1.46
CA CYS A 36 -6.83 7.87 2.19
C CYS A 36 -7.09 7.89 3.70
N ARG A 37 -6.82 6.79 4.39
CA ARG A 37 -6.92 6.69 5.86
C ARG A 37 -5.68 6.02 6.43
N PRO A 38 -5.15 6.49 7.59
CA PRO A 38 -4.04 5.83 8.27
C PRO A 38 -4.31 4.35 8.59
N GLN A 39 -5.58 3.98 8.76
CA GLN A 39 -6.00 2.61 9.08
C GLN A 39 -6.20 1.71 7.85
N ALA A 40 -5.88 2.17 6.64
CA ALA A 40 -6.02 1.40 5.39
C ALA A 40 -4.96 0.29 5.27
N ASN A 41 -4.94 -0.62 6.24
CA ASN A 41 -4.08 -1.78 6.30
C ASN A 41 -4.92 -2.97 6.81
N VAL A 42 -4.92 -4.07 6.06
CA VAL A 42 -5.75 -5.24 6.36
C VAL A 42 -5.49 -5.79 7.75
N ALA A 43 -4.25 -5.74 8.26
CA ALA A 43 -3.95 -6.20 9.61
C ALA A 43 -4.60 -5.33 10.70
N LEU A 44 -4.79 -4.03 10.46
CA LEU A 44 -5.51 -3.14 11.38
C LEU A 44 -7.01 -3.39 11.31
N VAL A 45 -7.57 -3.55 10.10
CA VAL A 45 -8.99 -3.83 9.89
C VAL A 45 -9.41 -5.17 10.52
N LEU A 46 -8.54 -6.19 10.45
CA LEU A 46 -8.77 -7.51 11.05
C LEU A 46 -8.37 -7.60 12.53
N GLY A 47 -7.88 -6.52 13.15
CA GLY A 47 -7.46 -6.52 14.56
C GLY A 47 -6.22 -7.38 14.87
N LEU A 48 -5.39 -7.70 13.86
CA LEU A 48 -4.20 -8.53 13.99
C LEU A 48 -2.97 -7.73 14.47
N ARG A 49 -2.99 -6.41 14.30
CA ARG A 49 -1.91 -5.50 14.71
C ARG A 49 -2.49 -4.20 15.24
N GLN A 50 -1.71 -3.51 16.08
CA GLN A 50 -1.99 -2.14 16.49
C GLN A 50 -1.35 -1.15 15.53
N SER A 51 -1.96 0.02 15.38
CA SER A 51 -1.37 1.11 14.60
C SER A 51 -0.16 1.64 15.36
N VAL A 52 1.00 1.65 14.70
CA VAL A 52 2.22 2.26 15.21
C VAL A 52 2.49 3.50 14.38
N ALA A 53 2.95 4.57 15.02
CA ALA A 53 3.38 5.77 14.31
C ALA A 53 4.42 5.39 13.25
N PRO A 54 4.35 5.96 12.02
CA PRO A 54 5.37 5.71 11.03
C PRO A 54 6.75 6.04 11.60
N PRO A 55 7.79 5.23 11.36
CA PRO A 55 9.14 5.63 11.72
C PRO A 55 9.44 6.98 11.06
N ALA A 56 10.16 7.86 11.78
CA ALA A 56 10.55 9.15 11.24
C ALA A 56 11.19 8.91 9.87
N ARG A 57 10.67 9.58 8.82
CA ARG A 57 11.25 9.49 7.48
C ARG A 57 12.71 9.90 7.63
N GLY A 58 13.62 8.93 7.45
CA GLY A 58 15.04 9.21 7.29
C GLY A 58 15.23 10.17 6.11
N PRO A 59 16.38 10.86 6.02
CA PRO A 59 16.64 11.74 4.90
C PRO A 59 16.40 10.97 3.61
N SER A 60 15.73 11.63 2.66
CA SER A 60 15.48 11.18 1.29
C SER A 60 16.82 10.93 0.60
N GLY A 61 17.50 9.85 0.96
CA GLY A 61 18.72 9.41 0.34
C GLY A 61 18.34 8.79 -1.00
N SER A 62 18.65 9.51 -2.08
CA SER A 62 18.82 8.95 -3.41
C SER A 62 19.73 7.73 -3.30
N ARG A 63 19.14 6.55 -3.24
CA ARG A 63 19.86 5.29 -3.43
C ARG A 63 19.20 4.57 -4.60
N TRP A 64 19.68 5.00 -5.77
CA TRP A 64 19.58 4.41 -7.09
C TRP A 64 18.19 4.42 -7.74
#